data_AF-A0AB33JYI2-F1
#
_entry.id   AF-A0AB33JYI2-F1
#
_cell.length_a   1.000
_cell.length_b   1.000
_cell.length_c   1.000
_cell.angle_alpha   90.00
_cell.angle_beta   90.00
_cell.angle_gamma   90.00
#
_symmetry.space_group_name_H-M   'P 1'
#
loop_
_entity.id
_entity.type
_entity.pdbx_description
1 polymer ?
#
loop_
_entity_poly.entity_id
_entity_poly.type
_entity_poly.pdbx_seq_one_letter_code
_entity_poly.pdbx_strand_id
1 'polypeptide(L)' 'MSTPSDKMKHKGQEFVGKAKETTGDMTGDDRLKGEGQGDQAESKVKQAGDKAKDKVQEGIDKAKGLFDR' A
#
# COMPACT_ATOMS: atom_id res chain seq x y z
N MET A 1 3.70 -17.08 -3.96
CA MET A 1 3.65 -17.29 -2.48
C MET A 1 4.21 -16.05 -1.81
N SER A 2 3.36 -15.08 -1.44
CA SER A 2 3.83 -13.84 -0.79
C SER A 2 4.29 -14.15 0.64
N THR A 3 5.59 -13.99 0.88
CA THR A 3 6.23 -14.27 2.16
C THR A 3 5.72 -13.35 3.29
N PRO A 4 5.79 -13.77 4.56
CA PRO A 4 5.42 -12.96 5.73
C PRO A 4 6.03 -11.55 5.72
N SER A 5 7.23 -11.42 5.15
CA SER A 5 7.97 -10.16 5.01
C SER A 5 7.24 -9.08 4.22
N ASP A 6 6.45 -9.43 3.19
CA ASP A 6 5.69 -8.44 2.39
C ASP A 6 4.49 -7.89 3.16
N LYS A 7 3.73 -8.77 3.81
CA LYS A 7 2.60 -8.35 4.66
C LYS A 7 3.08 -7.53 5.86
N MET A 8 4.25 -7.87 6.40
CA MET A 8 4.86 -7.17 7.51
C MET A 8 5.43 -5.82 7.08
N LYS A 9 5.99 -5.69 5.87
CA LYS A 9 6.42 -4.40 5.30
C LYS A 9 5.25 -3.44 5.11
N HIS A 10 4.14 -3.90 4.53
CA HIS A 10 2.95 -3.05 4.36
C HIS A 10 2.35 -2.60 5.70
N LYS A 11 2.19 -3.52 6.66
CA LYS A 11 1.75 -3.15 8.02
C LYS A 11 2.76 -2.28 8.76
N GLY A 12 4.05 -2.49 8.51
CA GLY A 12 5.13 -1.71 9.11
C GLY A 12 5.12 -0.26 8.65
N GLN A 13 4.85 0.00 7.37
CA GLN A 13 4.68 1.37 6.85
C GLN A 13 3.45 2.06 7.43
N GLU A 14 2.31 1.38 7.57
CA GLU A 14 1.14 1.93 8.27
C GLU A 14 1.44 2.26 9.74
N PHE A 15 2.17 1.37 10.43
CA PHE A 15 2.54 1.55 11.83
C PHE A 15 3.50 2.73 12.01
N VAL A 16 4.53 2.83 11.16
CA VAL A 16 5.47 3.96 11.15
C VAL A 16 4.75 5.26 10.82
N GLY A 17 3.83 5.26 9.85
CA GLY A 17 3.03 6.43 9.50
C GLY A 17 2.18 6.91 10.68
N LYS A 18 1.49 6.00 11.38
CA LYS A 18 0.75 6.33 12.61
C LYS A 18 1.65 6.84 13.74
N ALA A 19 2.84 6.26 13.88
CA ALA A 19 3.81 6.70 14.88
C ALA A 19 4.29 8.12 14.60
N LYS A 20 4.62 8.45 13.34
CA LYS A 20 4.96 9.81 12.91
C LYS A 20 3.80 10.79 13.12
N GLU A 21 2.57 10.39 12.78
CA GLU A 21 1.37 11.20 12.99
C GLU A 21 1.15 11.53 14.46
N THR A 22 1.21 10.51 15.32
CA THR A 22 1.02 10.66 16.77
C THR A 22 2.14 11.48 17.38
N THR A 23 3.39 11.24 16.98
CA THR A 23 4.55 11.98 17.49
C THR A 23 4.47 13.44 17.07
N GLY A 24 4.16 13.71 15.81
CA GLY A 24 3.99 15.07 15.29
C GLY A 24 2.84 15.81 15.96
N ASP A 25 1.71 15.15 16.20
CA ASP A 25 0.58 15.74 16.94
C ASP A 25 0.96 16.08 18.39
N MET A 26 1.71 15.19 19.06
CA MET A 26 2.19 15.40 20.43
C MET A 26 3.26 16.48 20.56
N THR A 27 4.19 16.58 19.59
CA THR A 27 5.28 17.56 19.61
C THR A 27 4.93 18.86 18.90
N GLY A 28 3.75 18.97 18.29
CA GLY A 28 3.36 20.11 17.46
C GLY A 28 4.17 20.23 16.16
N ASP A 29 4.70 19.12 15.65
CA ASP A 29 5.45 19.07 14.41
C ASP A 29 4.54 18.66 13.24
N ASP A 30 4.05 19.66 12.52
CA ASP A 30 3.18 19.48 11.34
C ASP A 30 3.85 18.67 10.22
N ARG A 31 5.19 18.62 10.15
CA ARG A 31 5.88 17.83 9.13
C ARG A 31 5.77 16.35 9.44
N LEU A 32 6.06 15.96 10.68
CA LEU A 32 5.90 14.57 11.13
C LEU A 32 4.44 14.10 10.99
N LYS A 33 3.49 14.98 11.30
CA LYS A 33 2.06 14.72 11.08
C LYS A 33 1.73 14.49 9.61
N GLY A 34 2.15 15.41 8.74
CA GLY A 34 1.94 15.32 7.30
C GLY A 34 2.59 14.10 6.65
N GLU A 35 3.83 13.76 7.05
CA GLU A 35 4.52 12.55 6.60
C GLU A 35 3.75 11.28 6.98
N GLY A 36 3.27 11.21 8.22
CA GLY A 36 2.50 10.06 8.70
C GLY A 36 1.20 9.84 7.93
N GLN A 37 0.50 10.92 7.60
CA GLN A 37 -0.73 10.87 6.78
C GLN A 37 -0.42 10.53 5.32
N GLY A 38 0.66 11.08 4.76
CA GLY A 38 1.12 10.79 3.40
C GLY A 38 1.50 9.32 3.21
N ASP A 39 2.28 8.76 4.14
CA ASP A 39 2.70 7.35 4.14
C ASP A 39 1.49 6.40 4.18
N GLN A 40 0.45 6.73 4.97
CA GLN A 40 -0.80 5.97 5.02
C GLN A 40 -1.62 6.08 3.73
N ALA A 41 -1.74 7.28 3.17
CA ALA A 41 -2.50 7.51 1.93
C ALA A 41 -1.86 6.79 0.74
N GLU A 42 -0.54 6.91 0.59
CA GLU A 42 0.21 6.23 -0.47
C GLU A 42 0.08 4.71 -0.36
N SER A 43 0.17 4.17 0.86
CA SER A 43 0.01 2.72 1.11
C SER A 43 -1.38 2.21 0.72
N LYS A 44 -2.45 2.97 1.01
CA LYS A 44 -3.82 2.62 0.61
C LYS A 44 -4.00 2.66 -0.91
N VAL A 45 -3.46 3.69 -1.56
CA VAL A 45 -3.50 3.83 -3.02
C VAL A 45 -2.74 2.70 -3.71
N LYS A 46 -1.52 2.38 -3.25
CA LYS A 46 -0.73 1.26 -3.77
C LYS A 46 -1.48 -0.06 -3.61
N GLN A 47 -1.99 -0.39 -2.42
CA GLN A 47 -2.73 -1.62 -2.20
C GLN A 47 -4.00 -1.73 -3.07
N ALA A 48 -4.73 -0.62 -3.25
CA ALA A 48 -5.90 -0.59 -4.13
C ALA A 48 -5.52 -0.77 -5.60
N GLY A 49 -4.44 -0.10 -6.03
CA GLY A 49 -3.89 -0.20 -7.39
C GLY A 49 -3.35 -1.58 -7.72
N ASP A 50 -2.60 -2.20 -6.81
CA ASP A 50 -2.09 -3.57 -6.98
C ASP A 50 -3.22 -4.59 -7.06
N LYS A 51 -4.24 -4.51 -6.19
CA LYS A 51 -5.44 -5.37 -6.29
C LYS A 51 -6.19 -5.19 -7.60
N ALA A 52 -6.30 -3.96 -8.09
CA ALA A 52 -6.95 -3.67 -9.37
C ALA A 52 -6.12 -4.22 -10.53
N LYS A 53 -4.79 -4.04 -10.51
CA LYS A 53 -3.87 -4.59 -11.51
C LYS A 53 -3.93 -6.12 -11.54
N ASP A 54 -3.88 -6.80 -10.39
CA ASP A 54 -3.98 -8.26 -10.32
C ASP A 54 -5.25 -8.77 -11.02
N LYS A 55 -6.41 -8.18 -10.71
CA LYS A 55 -7.70 -8.58 -11.33
C LYS A 55 -7.75 -8.31 -12.83
N VAL A 56 -7.18 -7.18 -13.27
CA VAL A 56 -7.12 -6.82 -14.69
C VAL A 56 -6.17 -7.75 -15.43
N GLN A 57 -5.01 -8.04 -14.85
CA GLN A 57 -4.01 -8.93 -15.41
C GLN A 57 -4.57 -10.35 -15.52
N GLU A 58 -5.26 -10.85 -14.49
CA GLU A 58 -5.92 -12.16 -14.52
C GLU A 58 -7.00 -12.28 -15.62
N GLY A 59 -7.75 -11.19 -15.87
CA GLY A 59 -8.73 -11.12 -16.96
C GLY A 59 -8.08 -11.07 -18.35
N ILE A 60 -6.98 -10.32 -18.49
CA ILE A 60 -6.20 -10.21 -19.73
C ILE A 60 -5.48 -11.52 -20.03
N ASP A 61 -4.91 -12.20 -19.04
CA ASP A 61 -4.26 -13.50 -19.18
C ASP A 61 -5.25 -14.58 -19.64
N LYS A 62 -6.48 -14.59 -19.09
CA LYS A 62 -7.56 -15.47 -19.58
C LYS A 62 -7.96 -15.16 -21.03
N ALA A 63 -8.04 -13.88 -21.39
CA ALA A 63 -8.34 -13.48 -22.77
C ALA A 63 -7.21 -13.88 -23.73
N LYS A 64 -5.94 -13.70 -23.36
CA LYS A 64 -4.79 -14.13 -24.16
C LYS A 64 -4.76 -15.65 -24.34
N GLY A 65 -4.98 -16.43 -23.29
CA GLY A 65 -5.03 -17.90 -23.39
C GLY A 65 -6.20 -18.44 -24.23
N LEU A 66 -7.25 -17.63 -24.42
CA LEU A 66 -8.38 -17.95 -25.31
C LEU A 66 -8.10 -17.58 -26.78
N PHE A 67 -7.28 -16.56 -27.05
CA PHE A 67 -6.93 -16.11 -28.41
C PHE A 67 -5.67 -16.79 -28.98
N ASP A 68 -4.82 -17.38 -28.13
CA ASP A 68 -3.56 -18.03 -28.50
C ASP A 68 -3.72 -19.55 -28.81
N ARG A 69 -4.96 -20.06 -28.89
CA ARG A 69 -5.24 -21.46 -29.24
C ARG A 69 -5.22 -21.74 -30.74
#